data_AF-A0AAU3AA05-F1
#
_entry.id   AF-A0AAU3AA05-F1
#
_cell.length_a   1.000
_cell.length_b   1.000
_cell.length_c   1.000
_cell.angle_alpha   90.00
_cell.angle_beta   90.00
_cell.angle_gamma   90.00
#
_symmetry.space_group_name_H-M   'P 1'
#
loop_
_entity.id
_entity.type
_entity.pdbx_description
1 polymer ?
#
loop_
_entity_poly.entity_id
_entity_poly.type
_entity_poly.pdbx_seq_one_letter_code
_entity_poly.pdbx_strand_id
1 'polypeptide(L)'
;MATRRGFIGSASGISTAALLGYSASPSAADSPLTDTAGTAASSVTQQQAKDSIFAVNAGMRSNYATLKAELVKHLSPVIVVQNDAKGGRFTLVTANGQESVNPVAETFELAKSIAHVPLGCFSVIASYLADKIPNLPNADRIDPHDLLLVAFNDDKSTAWIEPLQAYAATLATARENLPAAGLPAALTTSCGHILDAALKFINASVQAKVFDMKSFEDFSGSVYPDIRVNMEHAAQAQIKGVQETMKAWRAKVGEAAWADLYCVVLSQWTTSVLNQNTIIIKDCMNAAKVATHLIDLPGLETPKDPIFTALDNLARIVQDNIAAEMVFPKDTKVADALKGKEDLLSDEILIQLGGSSAVTTQSSPTYNTLSEGMCPVRK
;
A
#
# COMPACT_ATOMS: atom_id res chain seq x y z
N MET A 1 -25.32 13.03 -9.08
CA MET A 1 -24.54 11.88 -8.59
C MET A 1 -23.58 12.41 -7.54
N ALA A 2 -23.70 11.91 -6.31
CA ALA A 2 -23.09 12.51 -5.12
C ALA A 2 -21.56 12.46 -5.17
N THR A 3 -20.96 13.64 -5.02
CA THR A 3 -19.56 13.88 -4.66
C THR A 3 -19.20 13.05 -3.43
N ARG A 4 -18.32 12.05 -3.61
CA ARG A 4 -17.78 11.23 -2.52
C ARG A 4 -16.84 12.07 -1.65
N ARG A 5 -17.40 12.74 -0.64
CA ARG A 5 -16.76 12.89 0.66
C ARG A 5 -17.15 11.69 1.51
N GLY A 6 -16.43 10.59 1.31
CA GLY A 6 -16.32 9.52 2.29
C GLY A 6 -15.04 9.74 3.07
N PHE A 7 -15.05 10.73 3.95
CA PHE A 7 -14.00 10.90 4.95
C PHE A 7 -14.36 9.97 6.11
N ILE A 8 -13.52 8.95 6.35
CA ILE A 8 -13.13 8.31 7.62
C ILE A 8 -12.46 6.98 7.24
N GLY A 9 -11.20 6.85 7.64
CA GLY A 9 -10.34 5.70 7.39
C GLY A 9 -8.90 6.11 7.60
N SER A 10 -8.56 6.34 8.86
CA SER A 10 -7.24 6.69 9.39
C SER A 10 -6.07 6.08 8.61
N ALA A 11 -5.32 6.94 7.94
CA ALA A 11 -4.00 6.62 7.42
C ALA A 11 -2.98 7.58 8.03
N SER A 12 -2.55 7.25 9.24
CA SER A 12 -1.28 7.73 9.78
C SER A 12 -0.22 6.71 9.39
N GLY A 13 0.37 6.91 8.21
CA GLY A 13 1.61 6.24 7.85
C GLY A 13 2.75 6.82 8.66
N ILE A 14 3.17 6.10 9.70
CA ILE A 14 4.56 5.92 10.13
C ILE A 14 4.60 4.53 10.74
N SER A 15 4.98 3.52 9.97
CA SER A 15 5.32 2.19 10.51
C SER A 15 6.81 1.94 10.40
N THR A 16 7.58 2.90 10.89
CA THR A 16 8.81 2.65 11.64
C THR A 16 8.47 2.91 13.11
N ALA A 17 8.18 1.82 13.83
CA ALA A 17 8.24 1.71 15.29
C ALA A 17 8.11 3.01 16.13
N ALA A 18 6.89 3.45 16.44
CA ALA A 18 6.62 4.32 17.60
C ALA A 18 5.12 4.42 17.91
N LEU A 19 4.58 3.49 18.69
CA LEU A 19 3.49 3.82 19.61
C LEU A 19 4.10 3.74 21.03
N LEU A 20 4.22 4.93 21.61
CA LEU A 20 4.85 5.30 22.88
C LEU A 20 6.39 5.18 22.91
N GLY A 21 7.05 6.27 22.53
CA GLY A 21 8.48 6.47 22.71
C GLY A 21 8.85 6.48 24.19
N TYR A 22 9.59 5.47 24.62
CA TYR A 22 10.67 5.55 25.58
C TYR A 22 11.70 4.49 25.16
N SER A 23 12.91 4.94 24.83
CA SER A 23 14.08 4.09 24.67
C SER A 23 14.33 3.36 25.99
N ALA A 24 13.91 2.10 26.08
CA ALA A 24 14.28 1.24 27.20
C ALA A 24 15.71 0.76 26.96
N SER A 25 16.68 1.42 27.60
CA SER A 25 17.96 0.77 27.89
C SER A 25 17.68 -0.46 28.76
N PRO A 26 18.29 -1.62 28.49
CA PRO A 26 18.18 -2.76 29.38
C PRO A 26 18.89 -2.41 30.69
N SER A 27 18.15 -2.06 31.73
CA SER A 27 18.68 -2.15 33.08
C SER A 27 18.65 -3.62 33.45
N ALA A 28 19.81 -4.27 33.32
CA ALA A 28 20.06 -5.56 33.94
C ALA A 28 19.91 -5.35 35.45
N ALA A 29 18.82 -5.84 36.02
CA ALA A 29 18.73 -6.02 37.46
C ALA A 29 19.52 -7.28 37.81
N ASP A 30 20.85 -7.12 37.93
CA ASP A 30 21.64 -8.01 38.78
C ASP A 30 21.16 -7.81 40.21
N SER A 31 20.75 -8.89 40.85
CA SER A 31 20.61 -8.93 42.31
C SER A 31 21.12 -10.26 42.82
N PRO A 32 22.32 -10.28 43.42
CA PRO A 32 22.76 -11.41 44.21
C PRO A 32 21.96 -11.41 45.52
N LEU A 33 21.23 -12.49 45.75
CA LEU A 33 20.64 -12.82 47.05
C LEU A 33 21.77 -12.87 48.09
N THR A 34 21.86 -11.84 48.93
CA THR A 34 22.58 -11.91 50.20
C THR A 34 21.60 -11.61 51.32
N ASP A 35 21.47 -12.62 52.16
CA ASP A 35 20.61 -12.68 53.33
C ASP A 35 21.23 -11.82 54.44
N THR A 36 20.52 -10.80 54.92
CA THR A 36 20.79 -10.19 56.23
C THR A 36 19.51 -9.64 56.84
N ALA A 37 19.22 -10.14 58.03
CA ALA A 37 18.10 -9.78 58.86
C ALA A 37 18.13 -8.31 59.33
N GLY A 38 16.95 -7.71 59.40
CA GLY A 38 16.67 -6.52 60.22
C GLY A 38 16.73 -5.19 59.48
N THR A 39 15.64 -4.78 58.84
CA THR A 39 15.35 -3.36 58.58
C THR A 39 13.86 -3.17 58.30
N ALA A 40 13.30 -2.09 58.82
CA ALA A 40 11.90 -1.70 58.64
C ALA A 40 11.47 -1.85 57.18
N ALA A 41 10.27 -2.40 56.93
CA ALA A 41 9.70 -2.49 55.59
C ALA A 41 9.71 -1.11 54.95
N SER A 42 10.70 -0.83 54.10
CA SER A 42 10.79 0.40 53.34
C SER A 42 9.51 0.51 52.51
N SER A 43 8.65 1.45 52.85
CA SER A 43 7.39 1.66 52.15
C SER A 43 7.68 1.97 50.68
N VAL A 44 7.13 1.17 49.78
CA VAL A 44 7.25 1.37 48.33
C VAL A 44 6.74 2.78 48.00
N THR A 45 7.57 3.57 47.33
CA THR A 45 7.16 4.91 46.88
C THR A 45 6.11 4.80 45.77
N GLN A 46 5.29 5.84 45.61
CA GLN A 46 4.31 5.89 44.53
C GLN A 46 4.95 5.71 43.15
N GLN A 47 6.17 6.22 42.93
CA GLN A 47 6.88 6.07 41.66
C GLN A 47 7.30 4.62 41.43
N GLN A 48 7.89 3.96 42.44
CA GLN A 48 8.24 2.54 42.34
C GLN A 48 7.03 1.65 42.05
N ALA A 49 5.87 1.99 42.61
CA ALA A 49 4.62 1.30 42.31
C ALA A 49 4.15 1.51 40.86
N LYS A 50 4.33 2.72 40.29
CA LYS A 50 4.01 2.97 38.87
C LYS A 50 4.99 2.24 37.94
N ASP A 51 6.27 2.28 38.26
CA ASP A 51 7.32 1.65 37.47
C ASP A 51 7.15 0.12 37.43
N SER A 52 6.75 -0.50 38.53
CA SER A 52 6.46 -1.94 38.55
C SER A 52 5.26 -2.31 37.68
N ILE A 53 4.23 -1.47 37.61
CA ILE A 53 3.09 -1.65 36.70
C ILE A 53 3.53 -1.48 35.23
N PHE A 54 4.35 -0.48 34.91
CA PHE A 54 4.89 -0.31 33.55
C PHE A 54 5.79 -1.47 33.14
N ALA A 55 6.54 -2.05 34.08
CA ALA A 55 7.39 -3.21 33.83
C ALA A 55 6.59 -4.44 33.39
N VAL A 56 5.33 -4.61 33.84
CA VAL A 56 4.44 -5.68 33.36
C VAL A 56 4.20 -5.57 31.85
N ASN A 57 3.87 -4.37 31.37
CA ASN A 57 3.66 -4.14 29.94
C ASN A 57 4.96 -4.30 29.14
N ALA A 58 6.10 -3.84 29.69
CA ALA A 58 7.40 -4.05 29.08
C ALA A 58 7.73 -5.54 28.91
N GLY A 59 7.48 -6.35 29.96
CA GLY A 59 7.66 -7.81 29.93
C GLY A 59 6.75 -8.49 28.90
N MET A 60 5.46 -8.12 28.87
CA MET A 60 4.52 -8.61 27.86
C MET A 60 5.02 -8.33 26.43
N ARG A 61 5.44 -7.09 26.15
CA ARG A 61 5.96 -6.70 24.82
C ARG A 61 7.21 -7.48 24.44
N SER A 62 8.09 -7.76 25.39
CA SER A 62 9.27 -8.58 25.14
C SER A 62 8.88 -10.02 24.77
N ASN A 63 7.99 -10.65 25.52
CA ASN A 63 7.50 -12.00 25.23
C ASN A 63 6.81 -12.06 23.86
N TYR A 64 5.99 -11.05 23.56
CA TYR A 64 5.30 -10.91 22.29
C TYR A 64 6.30 -10.82 21.12
N ALA A 65 7.34 -10.00 21.25
CA ALA A 65 8.38 -9.86 20.23
C ALA A 65 9.18 -11.15 20.02
N THR A 66 9.49 -11.88 21.10
CA THR A 66 10.17 -13.18 21.02
C THR A 66 9.33 -14.20 20.26
N LEU A 67 8.04 -14.34 20.57
CA LEU A 67 7.16 -15.27 19.86
C LEU A 67 7.06 -14.92 18.37
N LYS A 68 6.86 -13.64 18.04
CA LYS A 68 6.78 -13.17 16.66
C LYS A 68 8.05 -13.50 15.87
N ALA A 69 9.23 -13.26 16.45
CA ALA A 69 10.51 -13.56 15.81
C ALA A 69 10.71 -15.05 15.52
N GLU A 70 10.19 -15.93 16.39
CA GLU A 70 10.18 -17.38 16.12
C GLU A 70 9.16 -17.74 15.04
N LEU A 71 7.94 -17.18 15.08
CA LEU A 71 6.90 -17.45 14.10
C LEU A 71 7.32 -17.14 12.66
N VAL A 72 8.09 -16.07 12.43
CA VAL A 72 8.64 -15.72 11.10
C VAL A 72 9.34 -16.91 10.42
N LYS A 73 10.00 -17.78 11.19
CA LYS A 73 10.72 -18.96 10.68
C LYS A 73 9.79 -20.09 10.21
N HIS A 74 8.50 -20.02 10.56
CA HIS A 74 7.50 -21.06 10.33
C HIS A 74 6.42 -20.67 9.31
N LEU A 75 6.44 -19.44 8.78
CA LEU A 75 5.37 -18.93 7.90
C LEU A 75 5.37 -19.53 6.49
N SER A 76 6.46 -20.15 6.04
CA SER A 76 6.61 -20.56 4.64
C SER A 76 5.68 -21.72 4.23
N PRO A 77 5.15 -21.74 2.99
CA PRO A 77 5.43 -20.79 1.91
C PRO A 77 4.61 -19.50 1.99
N VAL A 78 5.21 -18.38 1.61
CA VAL A 78 4.58 -17.05 1.53
C VAL A 78 4.96 -16.37 0.22
N ILE A 79 4.05 -15.63 -0.39
CA ILE A 79 4.37 -14.70 -1.48
C ILE A 79 4.39 -13.28 -0.93
N VAL A 80 5.47 -12.56 -1.21
CA VAL A 80 5.60 -11.13 -0.89
C VAL A 80 5.61 -10.34 -2.20
N VAL A 81 4.77 -9.31 -2.30
CA VAL A 81 4.64 -8.47 -3.48
C VAL A 81 4.97 -7.03 -3.13
N GLN A 82 5.89 -6.44 -3.88
CA GLN A 82 6.34 -5.07 -3.72
C GLN A 82 5.97 -4.30 -4.97
N ASN A 83 5.32 -3.15 -4.84
CA ASN A 83 5.12 -2.29 -6.00
C ASN A 83 6.46 -1.63 -6.40
N ASP A 84 6.76 -1.64 -7.70
CA ASP A 84 7.90 -0.93 -8.26
C ASP A 84 7.55 -0.33 -9.63
N ALA A 85 8.54 0.28 -10.29
CA ALA A 85 8.34 0.90 -11.59
C ALA A 85 7.93 -0.12 -12.69
N LYS A 86 8.25 -1.40 -12.51
CA LYS A 86 8.16 -2.51 -13.47
C LYS A 86 6.90 -3.36 -13.30
N GLY A 87 5.89 -2.84 -12.61
CA GLY A 87 4.65 -3.57 -12.32
C GLY A 87 4.71 -4.42 -11.05
N GLY A 88 5.85 -4.43 -10.36
CA GLY A 88 6.04 -5.04 -9.07
C GLY A 88 7.07 -6.16 -9.06
N ARG A 89 7.70 -6.34 -7.90
CA ARG A 89 8.61 -7.45 -7.60
C ARG A 89 7.89 -8.45 -6.72
N PHE A 90 7.82 -9.68 -7.19
CA PHE A 90 7.19 -10.79 -6.50
C PHE A 90 8.29 -11.69 -5.94
N THR A 91 8.15 -12.10 -4.69
CA THR A 91 9.08 -13.03 -4.04
C THR A 91 8.33 -14.20 -3.44
N LEU A 92 8.60 -15.42 -3.91
CA LEU A 92 8.17 -16.64 -3.25
C LEU A 92 9.20 -17.01 -2.18
N VAL A 93 8.76 -17.05 -0.93
CA VAL A 93 9.54 -17.50 0.22
C VAL A 93 9.12 -18.93 0.56
N THR A 94 10.08 -19.85 0.59
CA THR A 94 9.89 -21.26 0.97
C THR A 94 10.85 -21.66 2.07
N ALA A 95 10.65 -22.81 2.70
CA ALA A 95 11.59 -23.35 3.68
C ALA A 95 13.02 -23.55 3.13
N ASN A 96 13.15 -23.73 1.81
CA ASN A 96 14.42 -24.01 1.13
C ASN A 96 15.09 -22.75 0.55
N GLY A 97 14.48 -21.56 0.70
CA GLY A 97 15.00 -20.32 0.16
C GLY A 97 13.94 -19.46 -0.53
N GLN A 98 14.40 -18.45 -1.26
CA GLN A 98 13.58 -17.42 -1.85
C GLN A 98 13.83 -17.29 -3.35
N GLU A 99 12.78 -17.00 -4.12
CA GLU A 99 12.84 -16.72 -5.55
C GLU A 99 12.15 -15.39 -5.83
N SER A 100 12.84 -14.45 -6.48
CA SER A 100 12.29 -13.13 -6.82
C SER A 100 12.22 -12.92 -8.32
N VAL A 101 11.10 -12.39 -8.80
CA VAL A 101 10.89 -12.05 -10.21
C VAL A 101 10.14 -10.72 -10.34
N ASN A 102 10.40 -10.01 -11.44
CA ASN A 102 9.51 -8.98 -11.96
C ASN A 102 8.71 -9.64 -13.09
N PRO A 103 7.44 -10.04 -12.85
CA PRO A 103 6.74 -10.95 -13.74
C PRO A 103 6.18 -10.26 -14.99
N VAL A 104 6.16 -8.92 -15.00
CA VAL A 104 5.46 -8.12 -15.99
C VAL A 104 6.39 -7.80 -17.17
N ALA A 105 5.88 -7.98 -18.38
CA ALA A 105 6.63 -7.69 -19.59
C ALA A 105 6.93 -6.19 -19.77
N GLU A 106 8.05 -5.87 -20.42
CA GLU A 106 8.53 -4.50 -20.66
C GLU A 106 7.51 -3.59 -21.36
N THR A 107 6.57 -4.16 -22.14
CA THR A 107 5.44 -3.41 -22.73
C THR A 107 4.66 -2.61 -21.69
N PHE A 108 4.55 -3.09 -20.45
CA PHE A 108 3.95 -2.35 -19.34
C PHE A 108 4.72 -1.05 -19.05
N GLU A 109 6.04 -1.15 -18.88
CA GLU A 109 6.90 0.00 -18.57
C GLU A 109 6.89 1.02 -19.71
N LEU A 110 6.94 0.55 -20.96
CA LEU A 110 6.89 1.40 -22.14
C LEU A 110 5.56 2.14 -22.26
N ALA A 111 4.43 1.45 -22.14
CA ALA A 111 3.09 2.07 -22.20
C ALA A 111 2.89 3.06 -21.04
N LYS A 112 3.27 2.69 -19.82
CA LYS A 112 3.18 3.55 -18.64
C LYS A 112 4.01 4.82 -18.79
N SER A 113 5.22 4.70 -19.33
CA SER A 113 6.14 5.83 -19.48
C SER A 113 5.56 6.92 -20.40
N ILE A 114 4.90 6.53 -21.49
CA ILE A 114 4.27 7.48 -22.40
C ILE A 114 2.94 8.01 -21.84
N ALA A 115 2.14 7.16 -21.19
CA ALA A 115 0.89 7.59 -20.55
C ALA A 115 1.09 8.66 -19.46
N HIS A 116 2.29 8.71 -18.85
CA HIS A 116 2.65 9.71 -17.85
C HIS A 116 3.09 11.07 -18.41
N VAL A 117 3.20 11.24 -19.73
CA VAL A 117 3.68 12.51 -20.33
C VAL A 117 2.89 13.73 -19.85
N PRO A 118 1.54 13.74 -19.77
CA PRO A 118 0.82 14.88 -19.21
C PRO A 118 1.19 15.17 -17.75
N LEU A 119 1.40 14.13 -16.92
CA LEU A 119 1.86 14.30 -15.53
C LEU A 119 3.30 14.85 -15.47
N GLY A 120 4.16 14.46 -16.41
CA GLY A 120 5.49 15.03 -16.57
C GLY A 120 5.45 16.53 -16.88
N CYS A 121 4.60 16.94 -17.84
CA CYS A 121 4.37 18.35 -18.13
C CYS A 121 3.79 19.10 -16.92
N PHE A 122 2.78 18.53 -16.25
CA PHE A 122 2.18 19.10 -15.04
C PHE A 122 3.25 19.37 -13.97
N SER A 123 4.12 18.40 -13.71
CA SER A 123 5.14 18.50 -12.65
C SER A 123 6.14 19.65 -12.88
N VAL A 124 6.32 20.08 -14.13
CA VAL A 124 7.15 21.24 -14.47
C VAL A 124 6.42 22.56 -14.24
N ILE A 125 5.15 22.63 -14.65
CA ILE A 125 4.38 23.89 -14.70
C ILE A 125 3.54 24.15 -13.45
N ALA A 126 3.25 23.13 -12.64
CA ALA A 126 2.24 23.18 -11.57
C ALA A 126 2.54 24.26 -10.52
N SER A 127 3.82 24.50 -10.21
CA SER A 127 4.21 25.53 -9.25
C SER A 127 3.97 26.95 -9.74
N TYR A 128 3.78 27.15 -11.04
CA TYR A 128 3.54 28.44 -11.69
C TYR A 128 2.08 28.62 -12.12
N LEU A 129 1.16 27.78 -11.63
CA LEU A 129 -0.27 27.95 -11.86
C LEU A 129 -0.79 29.22 -11.17
N ALA A 130 -1.86 29.80 -11.71
CA ALA A 130 -2.58 30.84 -11.01
C ALA A 130 -3.20 30.31 -9.69
N ASP A 131 -3.28 31.18 -8.69
CA ASP A 131 -3.84 30.88 -7.35
C ASP A 131 -5.38 30.76 -7.32
N LYS A 132 -6.01 30.81 -8.50
CA LYS A 132 -7.46 30.75 -8.68
C LYS A 132 -7.84 29.64 -9.64
N ILE A 133 -8.86 28.89 -9.24
CA ILE A 133 -9.48 27.85 -10.04
C ILE A 133 -10.35 28.51 -11.13
N PRO A 134 -10.06 28.30 -12.43
CA PRO A 134 -10.91 28.79 -13.51
C PRO A 134 -12.15 27.92 -13.69
N ASN A 135 -13.07 28.32 -14.56
CA ASN A 135 -14.27 27.54 -14.88
C ASN A 135 -13.92 26.31 -15.74
N LEU A 136 -13.47 25.23 -15.09
CA LEU A 136 -13.16 23.93 -15.69
C LEU A 136 -14.25 22.90 -15.37
N PRO A 137 -14.40 21.83 -16.18
CA PRO A 137 -15.41 20.79 -15.93
C PRO A 137 -15.37 20.14 -14.54
N ASN A 138 -14.20 20.10 -13.88
CA ASN A 138 -14.01 19.52 -12.54
C ASN A 138 -13.53 20.57 -11.50
N ALA A 139 -13.81 21.85 -11.72
CA ALA A 139 -13.33 22.93 -10.84
C ALA A 139 -13.77 22.76 -9.38
N ASP A 140 -14.97 22.21 -9.14
CA ASP A 140 -15.53 21.93 -7.82
C ASP A 140 -14.78 20.84 -7.03
N ARG A 141 -13.90 20.09 -7.71
CA ARG A 141 -13.08 19.02 -7.12
C ARG A 141 -11.67 19.47 -6.76
N ILE A 142 -11.27 20.68 -7.14
CA ILE A 142 -9.98 21.23 -6.78
C ILE A 142 -10.14 21.92 -5.44
N ASP A 143 -9.40 21.47 -4.43
CA ASP A 143 -9.35 22.16 -3.14
C ASP A 143 -8.50 23.43 -3.28
N PRO A 144 -9.03 24.63 -2.98
CA PRO A 144 -8.26 25.86 -3.07
C PRO A 144 -7.01 25.86 -2.18
N HIS A 145 -7.05 25.19 -1.03
CA HIS A 145 -5.88 25.06 -0.17
C HIS A 145 -4.78 24.24 -0.82
N ASP A 146 -5.14 23.09 -1.41
CA ASP A 146 -4.18 22.22 -2.09
C ASP A 146 -3.58 22.90 -3.32
N LEU A 147 -4.39 23.68 -4.07
CA LEU A 147 -3.89 24.49 -5.18
C LEU A 147 -2.82 25.47 -4.69
N LEU A 148 -3.05 26.19 -3.59
CA LEU A 148 -2.07 27.13 -3.04
C LEU A 148 -0.78 26.45 -2.58
N LEU A 149 -0.87 25.22 -2.05
CA LEU A 149 0.30 24.43 -1.67
C LEU A 149 1.14 23.99 -2.88
N VAL A 150 0.50 23.78 -4.03
CA VAL A 150 1.18 23.38 -5.27
C VAL A 150 1.68 24.60 -6.05
N ALA A 151 0.86 25.64 -6.20
CA ALA A 151 1.10 26.85 -6.98
C ALA A 151 1.89 27.91 -6.19
N PHE A 152 3.08 27.54 -5.71
CA PHE A 152 3.85 28.37 -4.78
C PHE A 152 4.82 29.38 -5.45
N ASN A 153 4.99 29.32 -6.78
CA ASN A 153 5.80 30.30 -7.54
C ASN A 153 4.90 31.39 -8.16
N ASP A 154 5.53 32.47 -8.64
CA ASP A 154 4.86 33.56 -9.35
C ASP A 154 4.29 33.08 -10.70
N ASP A 155 2.98 33.27 -10.90
CA ASP A 155 2.21 32.88 -12.10
C ASP A 155 2.59 33.69 -13.36
N LYS A 156 3.34 34.79 -13.20
CA LYS A 156 3.92 35.57 -14.30
C LYS A 156 5.35 35.19 -14.62
N SER A 157 5.97 34.32 -13.82
CA SER A 157 7.33 33.86 -14.06
C SER A 157 7.41 33.03 -15.33
N THR A 158 8.53 33.14 -16.05
CA THR A 158 8.86 32.29 -17.20
C THR A 158 9.89 31.22 -16.85
N ALA A 159 10.20 31.01 -15.57
CA ALA A 159 11.22 30.07 -15.13
C ALA A 159 10.88 28.60 -15.42
N TRP A 160 9.61 28.29 -15.73
CA TRP A 160 9.18 26.98 -16.23
C TRP A 160 9.61 26.68 -17.68
N ILE A 161 9.96 27.70 -18.48
CA ILE A 161 10.26 27.53 -19.91
C ILE A 161 11.43 26.57 -20.13
N GLU A 162 12.57 26.82 -19.47
CA GLU A 162 13.78 26.02 -19.67
C GLU A 162 13.58 24.55 -19.24
N PRO A 163 13.04 24.24 -18.05
CA PRO A 163 12.71 22.87 -17.67
C PRO A 163 11.69 22.20 -18.61
N LEU A 164 10.71 22.94 -19.12
CA LEU A 164 9.71 22.39 -20.03
C LEU A 164 10.29 22.08 -21.41
N GLN A 165 11.20 22.93 -21.91
CA GLN A 165 11.97 22.68 -23.13
C GLN A 165 12.93 21.49 -22.96
N ALA A 166 13.57 21.35 -21.80
CA ALA A 166 14.41 20.20 -21.50
C ALA A 166 13.60 18.89 -21.56
N TYR A 167 12.39 18.89 -20.98
CA TYR A 167 11.50 17.73 -21.09
C TYR A 167 11.04 17.48 -22.53
N ALA A 168 10.72 18.54 -23.30
CA ALA A 168 10.38 18.41 -24.71
C ALA A 168 11.48 17.74 -25.54
N ALA A 169 12.76 17.97 -25.24
CA ALA A 169 13.87 17.28 -25.91
C ALA A 169 13.85 15.76 -25.63
N THR A 170 13.53 15.35 -24.40
CA THR A 170 13.30 13.94 -24.06
C THR A 170 12.13 13.35 -24.84
N LEU A 171 11.01 14.07 -24.92
CA LEU A 171 9.82 13.63 -25.68
C LEU A 171 10.10 13.50 -27.19
N ALA A 172 10.84 14.44 -27.77
CA ALA A 172 11.24 14.40 -29.18
C ALA A 172 12.12 13.17 -29.47
N THR A 173 13.10 12.90 -28.61
CA THR A 173 13.96 11.70 -28.73
C THR A 173 13.14 10.42 -28.63
N ALA A 174 12.19 10.35 -27.69
CA ALA A 174 11.29 9.20 -27.56
C ALA A 174 10.43 9.04 -28.82
N ARG A 175 9.94 10.14 -29.40
CA ARG A 175 9.12 10.15 -30.61
C ARG A 175 9.86 9.67 -31.85
N GLU A 176 11.12 10.04 -32.00
CA GLU A 176 12.02 9.59 -33.07
C GLU A 176 12.31 8.09 -32.97
N ASN A 177 12.52 7.60 -31.75
CA ASN A 177 12.85 6.19 -31.50
C ASN A 177 11.62 5.27 -31.45
N LEU A 178 10.41 5.82 -31.32
CA LEU A 178 9.18 5.05 -31.16
C LEU A 178 8.96 3.94 -32.20
N PRO A 179 9.22 4.13 -33.51
CA PRO A 179 9.07 3.06 -34.50
C PRO A 179 9.99 1.86 -34.27
N ALA A 180 11.14 2.05 -33.60
CA ALA A 180 12.11 1.01 -33.29
C ALA A 180 11.84 0.30 -31.95
N ALA A 181 10.86 0.76 -31.16
CA ALA A 181 10.60 0.25 -29.81
C ALA A 181 9.91 -1.13 -29.77
N GLY A 182 9.53 -1.70 -30.92
CA GLY A 182 8.93 -3.04 -30.99
C GLY A 182 7.53 -3.14 -30.36
N LEU A 183 6.82 -2.03 -30.22
CA LEU A 183 5.48 -1.99 -29.63
C LEU A 183 4.39 -2.48 -30.60
N PRO A 184 3.28 -3.06 -30.09
CA PRO A 184 2.09 -3.35 -30.90
C PRO A 184 1.60 -2.12 -31.66
N ALA A 185 1.09 -2.28 -32.87
CA ALA A 185 0.73 -1.16 -33.75
C ALA A 185 -0.21 -0.13 -33.08
N ALA A 186 -1.26 -0.58 -32.39
CA ALA A 186 -2.19 0.31 -31.68
C ALA A 186 -1.50 1.09 -30.54
N LEU A 187 -0.57 0.44 -29.83
CA LEU A 187 0.22 1.10 -28.79
C LEU A 187 1.21 2.10 -29.41
N THR A 188 1.89 1.75 -30.50
CA THR A 188 2.76 2.66 -31.25
C THR A 188 2.02 3.91 -31.70
N THR A 189 0.82 3.76 -32.27
CA THR A 189 0.00 4.90 -32.71
C THR A 189 -0.40 5.80 -31.53
N SER A 190 -0.96 5.21 -30.47
CA SER A 190 -1.39 5.99 -29.29
C SER A 190 -0.23 6.69 -28.59
N CYS A 191 0.92 6.02 -28.44
CA CYS A 191 2.14 6.65 -27.92
C CYS A 191 2.59 7.84 -28.79
N GLY A 192 2.53 7.69 -30.11
CA GLY A 192 2.89 8.75 -31.05
C GLY A 192 2.00 9.98 -30.89
N HIS A 193 0.68 9.78 -30.80
CA HIS A 193 -0.27 10.87 -30.58
C HIS A 193 -0.04 11.62 -29.26
N ILE A 194 0.21 10.89 -28.16
CA ILE A 194 0.49 11.51 -26.85
C ILE A 194 1.74 12.40 -26.93
N LEU A 195 2.82 11.89 -27.52
CA LEU A 195 4.07 12.63 -27.68
C LEU A 195 3.89 13.86 -28.59
N ASP A 196 3.21 13.71 -29.72
CA ASP A 196 2.98 14.79 -30.68
C ASP A 196 2.11 15.91 -30.07
N ALA A 197 1.06 15.55 -29.32
CA ALA A 197 0.21 16.50 -28.62
C ALA A 197 0.95 17.24 -27.49
N ALA A 198 1.80 16.53 -26.73
CA ALA A 198 2.61 17.14 -25.69
C ALA A 198 3.62 18.14 -26.26
N LEU A 199 4.33 17.77 -27.32
CA LEU A 199 5.24 18.66 -28.03
C LEU A 199 4.52 19.90 -28.56
N LYS A 200 3.29 19.73 -29.09
CA LYS A 200 2.45 20.86 -29.53
C LYS A 200 2.09 21.80 -28.37
N PHE A 201 1.64 21.25 -27.24
CA PHE A 201 1.32 22.03 -26.04
C PHE A 201 2.54 22.81 -25.53
N ILE A 202 3.69 22.14 -25.40
CA ILE A 202 4.92 22.76 -24.93
C ILE A 202 5.36 23.87 -25.88
N ASN A 203 5.40 23.61 -27.19
CA ASN A 203 5.81 24.61 -28.18
C ASN A 203 4.91 25.84 -28.16
N ALA A 204 3.59 25.65 -28.11
CA ALA A 204 2.64 26.76 -28.03
C ALA A 204 2.85 27.60 -26.76
N SER A 205 2.99 26.93 -25.62
CA SER A 205 3.19 27.59 -24.32
C SER A 205 4.49 28.39 -24.29
N VAL A 206 5.60 27.77 -24.72
CA VAL A 206 6.93 28.39 -24.75
C VAL A 206 6.98 29.59 -25.70
N GLN A 207 6.41 29.47 -26.91
CA GLN A 207 6.39 30.56 -27.88
C GLN A 207 5.57 31.76 -27.37
N ALA A 208 4.42 31.49 -26.76
CA ALA A 208 3.56 32.52 -26.20
C ALA A 208 4.05 33.05 -24.85
N LYS A 209 5.01 32.34 -24.20
CA LYS A 209 5.48 32.58 -22.83
C LYS A 209 4.34 32.60 -21.80
N VAL A 210 3.30 31.83 -22.05
CA VAL A 210 2.12 31.72 -21.19
C VAL A 210 1.53 30.32 -21.30
N PHE A 211 0.98 29.84 -20.19
CA PHE A 211 0.11 28.68 -20.14
C PHE A 211 -0.95 28.94 -19.05
N ASP A 212 -2.00 28.14 -19.02
CA ASP A 212 -3.01 28.18 -17.96
C ASP A 212 -3.63 26.80 -17.73
N MET A 213 -4.46 26.66 -16.70
CA MET A 213 -5.12 25.38 -16.41
C MET A 213 -6.03 24.92 -17.55
N LYS A 214 -6.61 25.85 -18.34
CA LYS A 214 -7.52 25.52 -19.44
C LYS A 214 -6.76 24.89 -20.60
N SER A 215 -5.66 25.50 -21.04
CA SER A 215 -4.79 24.97 -22.09
C SER A 215 -4.15 23.63 -21.70
N PHE A 216 -3.79 23.45 -20.43
CA PHE A 216 -3.33 22.16 -19.93
C PHE A 216 -4.45 21.10 -19.88
N GLU A 217 -5.67 21.49 -19.48
CA GLU A 217 -6.86 20.62 -19.51
C GLU A 217 -7.23 20.21 -20.94
N ASP A 218 -7.19 21.14 -21.91
CA ASP A 218 -7.41 20.82 -23.33
C ASP A 218 -6.38 19.80 -23.84
N PHE A 219 -5.10 20.02 -23.54
CA PHE A 219 -4.04 19.09 -23.90
C PHE A 219 -4.26 17.70 -23.27
N SER A 220 -4.35 17.64 -21.94
CA SER A 220 -4.47 16.37 -21.21
C SER A 220 -5.78 15.63 -21.53
N GLY A 221 -6.88 16.36 -21.74
CA GLY A 221 -8.15 15.81 -22.19
C GLY A 221 -8.09 15.24 -23.61
N SER A 222 -7.40 15.93 -24.53
CA SER A 222 -7.27 15.49 -25.93
C SER A 222 -6.58 14.13 -26.09
N VAL A 223 -5.63 13.80 -25.20
CA VAL A 223 -4.85 12.55 -25.26
C VAL A 223 -5.40 11.45 -24.37
N TYR A 224 -6.48 11.70 -23.62
CA TYR A 224 -7.05 10.69 -22.72
C TYR A 224 -7.45 9.39 -23.41
N PRO A 225 -8.06 9.38 -24.62
CA PRO A 225 -8.35 8.15 -25.35
C PRO A 225 -7.10 7.31 -25.65
N ASP A 226 -5.98 7.95 -26.03
CA ASP A 226 -4.71 7.27 -26.30
C ASP A 226 -4.09 6.71 -25.01
N ILE A 227 -4.21 7.44 -23.89
CA ILE A 227 -3.84 6.94 -22.56
C ILE A 227 -4.64 5.68 -22.21
N ARG A 228 -5.93 5.60 -22.56
CA ARG A 228 -6.75 4.41 -22.33
C ARG A 228 -6.24 3.19 -23.11
N VAL A 229 -5.76 3.37 -24.34
CA VAL A 229 -5.09 2.31 -25.12
C VAL A 229 -3.81 1.85 -24.42
N ASN A 230 -3.01 2.78 -23.91
CA ASN A 230 -1.80 2.47 -23.15
C ASN A 230 -2.12 1.67 -21.87
N MET A 231 -3.15 2.10 -21.13
CA MET A 231 -3.62 1.40 -19.93
C MET A 231 -4.11 -0.02 -20.22
N GLU A 232 -4.79 -0.23 -21.35
CA GLU A 232 -5.25 -1.57 -21.76
C GLU A 232 -4.07 -2.51 -21.99
N HIS A 233 -3.08 -2.10 -22.79
CA HIS A 233 -1.89 -2.91 -23.04
C HIS A 233 -1.06 -3.16 -21.77
N ALA A 234 -0.90 -2.14 -20.92
CA ALA A 234 -0.24 -2.28 -19.62
C ALA A 234 -0.98 -3.29 -18.72
N ALA A 235 -2.32 -3.20 -18.63
CA ALA A 235 -3.11 -4.13 -17.85
C ALA A 235 -3.02 -5.57 -18.39
N GLN A 236 -3.06 -5.77 -19.70
CA GLN A 236 -2.88 -7.09 -20.32
C GLN A 236 -1.51 -7.70 -19.98
N ALA A 237 -0.43 -6.92 -20.07
CA ALA A 237 0.91 -7.35 -19.70
C ALA A 237 1.01 -7.70 -18.20
N GLN A 238 0.42 -6.88 -17.34
CA GLN A 238 0.37 -7.11 -15.88
C GLN A 238 -0.39 -8.39 -15.53
N ILE A 239 -1.60 -8.56 -16.05
CA ILE A 239 -2.46 -9.73 -15.80
C ILE A 239 -1.74 -11.00 -16.23
N LYS A 240 -1.25 -11.02 -17.47
CA LYS A 240 -0.57 -12.20 -18.04
C LYS A 240 0.65 -12.58 -17.22
N GLY A 241 1.55 -11.63 -16.99
CA GLY A 241 2.80 -11.88 -16.27
C GLY A 241 2.57 -12.43 -14.86
N VAL A 242 1.70 -11.78 -14.10
CA VAL A 242 1.38 -12.21 -12.73
C VAL A 242 0.72 -13.60 -12.74
N GLN A 243 -0.28 -13.84 -13.60
CA GLN A 243 -0.95 -15.14 -13.66
C GLN A 243 0.00 -16.29 -14.05
N GLU A 244 0.91 -16.07 -14.99
CA GLU A 244 1.91 -17.05 -15.41
C GLU A 244 2.88 -17.39 -14.26
N THR A 245 3.40 -16.37 -13.56
CA THR A 245 4.26 -16.58 -12.37
C THR A 245 3.52 -17.31 -11.26
N MET A 246 2.28 -16.90 -10.93
CA MET A 246 1.47 -17.55 -9.90
C MET A 246 1.19 -19.01 -10.25
N LYS A 247 0.88 -19.32 -11.51
CA LYS A 247 0.70 -20.70 -11.99
C LYS A 247 1.97 -21.53 -11.86
N ALA A 248 3.13 -20.98 -12.23
CA ALA A 248 4.41 -21.65 -12.11
C ALA A 248 4.77 -21.95 -10.65
N TRP A 249 4.56 -20.98 -9.75
CA TRP A 249 4.81 -21.16 -8.32
C TRP A 249 3.82 -22.13 -7.66
N ARG A 250 2.55 -22.12 -8.05
CA ARG A 250 1.56 -23.13 -7.63
C ARG A 250 2.01 -24.54 -7.97
N ALA A 251 2.50 -24.76 -9.19
CA ALA A 251 3.06 -26.05 -9.60
C ALA A 251 4.30 -26.42 -8.78
N LYS A 252 5.14 -25.44 -8.42
CA LYS A 252 6.36 -25.64 -7.63
C LYS A 252 6.10 -25.98 -6.16
N VAL A 253 5.16 -25.28 -5.50
CA VAL A 253 4.85 -25.53 -4.08
C VAL A 253 3.88 -26.69 -3.87
N GLY A 254 3.08 -27.02 -4.89
CA GLY A 254 2.07 -28.06 -4.84
C GLY A 254 0.73 -27.56 -4.27
N GLU A 255 -0.35 -28.20 -4.72
CA GLU A 255 -1.73 -27.78 -4.42
C GLU A 255 -2.06 -27.70 -2.93
N ALA A 256 -1.58 -28.66 -2.13
CA ALA A 256 -1.85 -28.70 -0.70
C ALA A 256 -1.28 -27.47 0.03
N ALA A 257 -0.04 -27.09 -0.28
CA ALA A 257 0.59 -25.92 0.31
C ALA A 257 0.02 -24.61 -0.27
N TRP A 258 -0.27 -24.58 -1.58
CA TRP A 258 -0.88 -23.41 -2.24
C TRP A 258 -2.25 -23.07 -1.67
N ALA A 259 -3.04 -24.08 -1.31
CA ALA A 259 -4.39 -23.90 -0.79
C ALA A 259 -4.46 -23.11 0.53
N ASP A 260 -3.35 -23.04 1.28
CA ASP A 260 -3.20 -22.35 2.57
C ASP A 260 -2.14 -21.25 2.55
N LEU A 261 -1.60 -20.93 1.38
CA LEU A 261 -0.50 -19.96 1.23
C LEU A 261 -0.98 -18.54 1.53
N TYR A 262 -0.18 -17.79 2.29
CA TYR A 262 -0.35 -16.35 2.47
C TYR A 262 0.33 -15.56 1.34
N CYS A 263 -0.34 -14.50 0.89
CA CYS A 263 0.22 -13.49 0.01
C CYS A 263 0.13 -12.11 0.67
N VAL A 264 1.27 -11.44 0.80
CA VAL A 264 1.38 -10.11 1.41
C VAL A 264 1.77 -9.10 0.33
N VAL A 265 0.87 -8.16 0.04
CA VAL A 265 1.07 -7.06 -0.90
C VAL A 265 1.46 -5.81 -0.11
N LEU A 266 2.64 -5.26 -0.39
CA LEU A 266 3.08 -3.98 0.13
C LEU A 266 2.64 -2.89 -0.86
N SER A 267 1.55 -2.21 -0.54
CA SER A 267 0.99 -1.14 -1.36
C SER A 267 1.37 0.25 -0.85
N GLN A 268 1.13 1.27 -1.67
CA GLN A 268 1.22 2.66 -1.23
C GLN A 268 -0.18 3.15 -0.87
N TRP A 269 -0.30 4.02 0.14
CA TRP A 269 -1.60 4.55 0.55
C TRP A 269 -2.45 5.08 -0.63
N THR A 270 -1.83 5.85 -1.53
CA THR A 270 -2.49 6.45 -2.71
C THR A 270 -3.03 5.44 -3.73
N THR A 271 -2.60 4.17 -3.65
CA THR A 271 -2.98 3.10 -4.59
C THR A 271 -3.39 1.80 -3.87
N SER A 272 -3.79 1.92 -2.61
CA SER A 272 -4.16 0.79 -1.74
C SER A 272 -5.57 0.27 -2.02
N VAL A 273 -6.51 1.16 -2.32
CA VAL A 273 -7.86 0.76 -2.75
C VAL A 273 -7.81 0.33 -4.21
N LEU A 274 -8.36 -0.84 -4.52
CA LEU A 274 -8.31 -1.45 -5.86
C LEU A 274 -6.88 -1.60 -6.38
N ASN A 275 -5.95 -2.01 -5.50
CA ASN A 275 -4.57 -2.26 -5.90
C ASN A 275 -4.49 -3.33 -7.02
N GLN A 276 -3.75 -3.02 -8.09
CA GLN A 276 -3.65 -3.88 -9.27
C GLN A 276 -3.17 -5.31 -8.94
N ASN A 277 -2.20 -5.45 -8.05
CA ASN A 277 -1.64 -6.74 -7.69
C ASN A 277 -2.64 -7.53 -6.86
N THR A 278 -3.29 -6.89 -5.89
CA THR A 278 -4.38 -7.49 -5.10
C THR A 278 -5.51 -8.00 -5.98
N ILE A 279 -5.94 -7.23 -6.99
CA ILE A 279 -7.01 -7.64 -7.93
C ILE A 279 -6.62 -8.91 -8.68
N ILE A 280 -5.41 -8.97 -9.27
CA ILE A 280 -4.99 -10.10 -10.11
C ILE A 280 -4.70 -11.34 -9.27
N ILE A 281 -4.01 -11.17 -8.14
CA ILE A 281 -3.59 -12.26 -7.25
C ILE A 281 -4.80 -12.97 -6.65
N LYS A 282 -5.87 -12.22 -6.34
CA LYS A 282 -7.07 -12.77 -5.73
C LYS A 282 -7.63 -13.98 -6.50
N ASP A 283 -7.62 -13.92 -7.82
CA ASP A 283 -8.14 -14.98 -8.69
C ASP A 283 -7.18 -16.17 -8.82
N CYS A 284 -5.92 -16.03 -8.38
CA CYS A 284 -4.91 -17.09 -8.38
C CYS A 284 -4.89 -17.90 -7.07
N MET A 285 -5.52 -17.39 -6.01
CA MET A 285 -5.51 -17.98 -4.67
C MET A 285 -6.74 -18.87 -4.40
N ASN A 286 -6.71 -19.59 -3.28
CA ASN A 286 -7.87 -20.36 -2.83
C ASN A 286 -9.03 -19.41 -2.45
N ALA A 287 -10.13 -19.47 -3.21
CA ALA A 287 -11.31 -18.62 -3.00
C ALA A 287 -11.90 -18.72 -1.59
N ALA A 288 -11.76 -19.86 -0.90
CA ALA A 288 -12.25 -20.04 0.48
C ALA A 288 -11.38 -19.34 1.53
N LYS A 289 -10.12 -19.02 1.21
CA LYS A 289 -9.14 -18.47 2.15
C LYS A 289 -8.61 -17.09 1.77
N VAL A 290 -8.79 -16.66 0.52
CA VAL A 290 -8.21 -15.42 -0.01
C VAL A 290 -8.58 -14.18 0.81
N ALA A 291 -9.76 -14.13 1.43
CA ALA A 291 -10.18 -13.01 2.27
C ALA A 291 -9.32 -12.83 3.53
N THR A 292 -8.68 -13.90 4.03
CA THR A 292 -7.81 -13.88 5.22
C THR A 292 -6.34 -14.09 4.88
N HIS A 293 -6.02 -14.57 3.68
CA HIS A 293 -4.66 -14.93 3.26
C HIS A 293 -4.06 -13.95 2.24
N LEU A 294 -4.86 -13.12 1.58
CA LEU A 294 -4.37 -12.00 0.78
C LEU A 294 -4.39 -10.72 1.63
N ILE A 295 -3.22 -10.31 2.08
CA ILE A 295 -3.05 -9.20 3.02
C ILE A 295 -2.44 -8.02 2.27
N ASP A 296 -3.15 -6.90 2.26
CA ASP A 296 -2.65 -5.63 1.72
C ASP A 296 -2.17 -4.73 2.86
N LEU A 297 -0.88 -4.38 2.83
CA LEU A 297 -0.21 -3.53 3.81
C LEU A 297 0.14 -2.19 3.14
N PRO A 298 -0.75 -1.19 3.23
CA PRO A 298 -0.46 0.14 2.72
C PRO A 298 0.58 0.86 3.58
N GLY A 299 1.68 1.28 2.94
CA GLY A 299 2.76 2.05 3.54
C GLY A 299 2.96 3.42 2.87
N LEU A 300 3.91 4.19 3.42
CA LEU A 300 4.37 5.45 2.83
C LEU A 300 5.32 5.20 1.66
N GLU A 301 6.34 4.36 1.89
CA GLU A 301 7.41 4.04 0.97
C GLU A 301 7.73 2.54 1.00
N THR A 302 8.45 2.06 0.00
CA THR A 302 8.95 0.69 -0.03
C THR A 302 9.94 0.48 1.12
N PRO A 303 9.72 -0.50 2.02
CA PRO A 303 10.64 -0.77 3.11
C PRO A 303 12.04 -1.15 2.63
N LYS A 304 13.08 -0.88 3.44
CA LYS A 304 14.46 -1.30 3.12
C LYS A 304 14.59 -2.82 2.97
N ASP A 305 13.90 -3.57 3.81
CA ASP A 305 13.76 -5.03 3.71
C ASP A 305 12.27 -5.39 3.64
N PRO A 306 11.70 -5.41 2.43
CA PRO A 306 10.27 -5.63 2.28
C PRO A 306 9.87 -7.07 2.59
N ILE A 307 10.78 -8.05 2.43
CA ILE A 307 10.49 -9.46 2.73
C ILE A 307 10.38 -9.64 4.24
N PHE A 308 11.38 -9.17 5.00
CA PHE A 308 11.31 -9.20 6.45
C PHE A 308 10.11 -8.42 6.97
N THR A 309 9.84 -7.23 6.44
CA THR A 309 8.69 -6.41 6.84
C THR A 309 7.35 -7.15 6.65
N ALA A 310 7.18 -7.81 5.50
CA ALA A 310 5.98 -8.59 5.21
C ALA A 310 5.84 -9.80 6.16
N LEU A 311 6.92 -10.56 6.37
CA LEU A 311 6.90 -11.74 7.23
C LEU A 311 6.71 -11.37 8.71
N ASP A 312 7.34 -10.29 9.18
CA ASP A 312 7.19 -9.79 10.55
C ASP A 312 5.75 -9.34 10.82
N ASN A 313 5.12 -8.65 9.87
CA ASN A 313 3.71 -8.27 9.98
C ASN A 313 2.78 -9.50 9.92
N LEU A 314 3.04 -10.44 9.01
CA LEU A 314 2.27 -11.68 8.92
C LEU A 314 2.40 -12.52 10.20
N ALA A 315 3.58 -12.60 10.81
CA ALA A 315 3.79 -13.29 12.08
C ALA A 315 2.90 -12.69 13.18
N ARG A 316 2.79 -11.35 13.23
CA ARG A 316 1.84 -10.67 14.11
C ARG A 316 0.40 -11.07 13.81
N ILE A 317 -0.03 -11.05 12.56
CA ILE A 317 -1.42 -11.40 12.17
C ILE A 317 -1.75 -12.84 12.60
N VAL A 318 -0.86 -13.80 12.29
CA VAL A 318 -1.07 -15.21 12.64
C VAL A 318 -1.08 -15.40 14.17
N GLN A 319 -0.20 -14.72 14.88
CA GLN A 319 -0.16 -14.72 16.34
C GLN A 319 -1.46 -14.15 16.94
N ASP A 320 -1.90 -12.98 16.47
CA ASP A 320 -3.06 -12.26 16.99
C ASP A 320 -4.36 -13.01 16.68
N ASN A 321 -4.45 -13.72 15.55
CA ASN A 321 -5.61 -14.58 15.24
C ASN A 321 -5.87 -15.64 16.33
N ILE A 322 -4.82 -16.20 16.93
CA ILE A 322 -4.97 -17.17 18.03
C ILE A 322 -5.11 -16.45 19.37
N ALA A 323 -4.30 -15.41 19.60
CA ALA A 323 -4.33 -14.65 20.85
C ALA A 323 -5.71 -14.05 21.10
N ALA A 324 -6.39 -13.53 20.07
CA ALA A 324 -7.73 -12.95 20.16
C ALA A 324 -8.74 -13.92 20.78
N GLU A 325 -8.77 -15.15 20.28
CA GLU A 325 -9.71 -16.17 20.77
C GLU A 325 -9.39 -16.64 22.19
N MET A 326 -8.10 -16.66 22.54
CA MET A 326 -7.65 -17.17 23.84
C MET A 326 -7.68 -16.10 24.95
N VAL A 327 -7.43 -14.83 24.61
CA VAL A 327 -7.40 -13.70 25.54
C VAL A 327 -8.80 -13.12 25.73
N PHE A 328 -9.62 -13.10 24.68
CA PHE A 328 -10.99 -12.57 24.72
C PHE A 328 -12.05 -13.65 24.38
N PRO A 329 -12.08 -14.80 25.09
CA PRO A 329 -12.91 -15.95 24.72
C PRO A 329 -14.43 -15.73 24.85
N LYS A 330 -14.85 -14.59 25.42
CA LYS A 330 -16.25 -14.26 25.68
C LYS A 330 -16.74 -13.03 24.94
N ASP A 331 -15.84 -12.30 24.28
CA ASP A 331 -16.17 -11.06 23.59
C ASP A 331 -15.55 -11.08 22.20
N THR A 332 -16.34 -11.53 21.23
CA THR A 332 -15.91 -11.69 19.84
C THR A 332 -15.60 -10.34 19.20
N LYS A 333 -16.23 -9.24 19.64
CA LYS A 333 -15.97 -7.91 19.09
C LYS A 333 -14.58 -7.42 19.52
N VAL A 334 -14.27 -7.58 20.80
CA VAL A 334 -12.95 -7.25 21.35
C VAL A 334 -11.87 -8.18 20.77
N ALA A 335 -12.18 -9.46 20.55
CA ALA A 335 -11.31 -10.39 19.84
C ALA A 335 -11.05 -9.93 18.39
N ASP A 336 -12.09 -9.54 17.66
CA ASP A 336 -11.97 -9.03 16.29
C ASP A 336 -11.18 -7.71 16.24
N ALA A 337 -11.29 -6.84 17.24
CA ALA A 337 -10.47 -5.63 17.35
C ALA A 337 -8.99 -5.93 17.66
N LEU A 338 -8.64 -7.08 18.26
CA LEU A 338 -7.24 -7.47 18.45
C LEU A 338 -6.57 -7.93 17.14
N LYS A 339 -7.28 -8.72 16.32
CA LYS A 339 -6.73 -9.34 15.11
C LYS A 339 -7.11 -8.63 13.80
N GLY A 340 -8.02 -7.67 13.87
CA GLY A 340 -8.60 -6.96 12.73
C GLY A 340 -7.99 -5.58 12.48
N LYS A 341 -8.75 -4.75 11.76
CA LYS A 341 -8.35 -3.37 11.39
C LYS A 341 -8.84 -2.31 12.39
N GLU A 342 -9.70 -2.69 13.31
CA GLU A 342 -10.25 -1.80 14.33
C GLU A 342 -9.29 -1.70 15.51
N ASP A 343 -9.19 -0.52 16.12
CA ASP A 343 -8.40 -0.34 17.33
C ASP A 343 -9.21 -0.77 18.56
N LEU A 344 -8.57 -1.50 19.47
CA LEU A 344 -9.18 -2.04 20.69
C LEU A 344 -9.83 -0.97 21.58
N LEU A 345 -9.28 0.25 21.59
CA LEU A 345 -9.79 1.36 22.41
C LEU A 345 -10.82 2.22 21.69
N SER A 346 -11.02 2.01 20.39
CA SER A 346 -11.84 2.91 19.56
C SER A 346 -13.27 3.06 20.07
N ASP A 347 -13.92 1.96 20.43
CA ASP A 347 -15.29 1.97 20.97
C ASP A 347 -15.39 2.78 22.27
N GLU A 348 -14.47 2.55 23.20
CA GLU A 348 -14.45 3.21 24.50
C GLU A 348 -14.21 4.72 24.33
N ILE A 349 -13.29 5.10 23.44
CA ILE A 349 -13.04 6.50 23.09
C ILE A 349 -14.31 7.14 22.51
N LEU A 350 -15.00 6.47 21.59
CA LEU A 350 -16.24 6.99 21.00
C LEU A 350 -17.32 7.20 22.05
N ILE A 351 -17.50 6.24 22.97
CA ILE A 351 -18.45 6.34 24.08
C ILE A 351 -18.12 7.56 24.96
N GLN A 352 -16.85 7.75 25.32
CA GLN A 352 -16.43 8.87 26.17
C GLN A 352 -16.55 10.23 25.49
N LEU A 353 -16.46 10.27 24.15
CA LEU A 353 -16.71 11.47 23.36
C LEU A 353 -18.20 11.73 23.08
N GLY A 354 -19.11 10.89 23.62
CA GLY A 354 -20.55 11.00 23.43
C GLY A 354 -21.03 10.54 22.05
N GLY A 355 -20.19 9.82 21.30
CA GLY A 355 -20.56 9.14 20.07
C GLY A 355 -21.23 7.79 20.33
N SER A 356 -22.01 7.32 19.35
CA SER A 356 -22.50 5.94 19.35
C SER A 356 -21.39 5.02 18.85
N SER A 357 -21.05 3.96 19.60
CA SER A 357 -20.31 2.82 19.02
C SER A 357 -21.09 2.30 17.81
N ALA A 358 -20.40 1.82 16.77
CA ALA A 358 -21.04 1.19 15.63
C ALA A 358 -21.72 -0.11 16.08
N VAL A 359 -22.98 0.00 16.54
CA VAL A 359 -23.83 -1.13 16.87
C VAL A 359 -24.36 -1.71 15.57
N THR A 360 -23.65 -2.70 15.05
CA THR A 360 -24.26 -3.74 14.24
C THR A 360 -23.80 -5.08 14.78
N THR A 361 -24.66 -5.73 15.54
CA THR A 361 -24.61 -7.16 15.79
C THR A 361 -24.75 -7.90 14.45
N GLN A 362 -23.62 -8.18 13.79
CA GLN A 362 -23.57 -9.34 12.92
C GLN A 362 -23.05 -10.50 13.75
N SER A 363 -23.95 -11.42 14.08
CA SER A 363 -23.59 -12.76 14.47
C SER A 363 -22.79 -13.39 13.33
N SER A 364 -21.46 -13.43 13.47
CA SER A 364 -20.60 -14.24 12.60
C SER A 364 -20.83 -15.72 12.89
N PRO A 365 -20.65 -16.61 11.89
CA PRO A 365 -21.03 -18.00 12.00
C PRO A 365 -20.21 -18.68 13.10
N THR A 366 -20.88 -19.48 13.92
CA THR A 366 -20.26 -20.40 14.87
C THR A 366 -19.27 -21.30 14.15
N TYR A 367 -17.98 -21.06 14.32
CA TYR A 367 -16.92 -22.00 13.96
C TYR A 367 -16.93 -23.13 14.97
N ASN A 368 -17.79 -24.13 14.74
CA ASN A 368 -17.67 -25.53 15.17
C ASN A 368 -18.99 -26.28 14.93
N THR A 369 -19.31 -26.56 13.67
CA THR A 369 -20.08 -27.75 13.32
C THR A 369 -19.46 -28.34 12.05
N LEU A 370 -18.81 -29.50 12.20
CA LEU A 370 -18.52 -30.38 11.07
C LEU A 370 -19.85 -30.77 10.43
N SER A 371 -20.22 -30.16 9.32
CA SER A 371 -21.27 -30.68 8.45
C SER A 371 -20.61 -31.51 7.35
N GLU A 372 -20.72 -32.83 7.49
CA GLU A 372 -20.55 -33.78 6.40
C GLU A 372 -21.45 -33.38 5.22
N GLY A 373 -20.91 -33.32 4.00
CA GLY A 373 -21.75 -32.98 2.84
C GLY A 373 -21.03 -32.73 1.53
N MET A 374 -20.55 -33.81 0.91
CA MET A 374 -20.45 -34.05 -0.55
C MET A 374 -19.98 -32.93 -1.50
N CYS A 375 -18.82 -33.19 -2.10
CA CYS A 375 -18.29 -32.51 -3.28
C CYS A 375 -18.89 -33.12 -4.57
N PRO A 376 -19.40 -32.35 -5.55
CA PRO A 376 -19.58 -32.84 -6.91
C PRO A 376 -18.48 -32.27 -7.82
N VAL A 377 -17.53 -33.13 -8.17
CA VAL A 377 -16.62 -32.94 -9.30
C VAL A 377 -17.44 -33.06 -10.59
N ARG A 378 -17.41 -32.04 -11.45
CA ARG A 378 -17.78 -32.20 -12.87
C ARG A 378 -16.52 -32.49 -13.68
N LYS A 379 -16.64 -33.54 -14.50
CA LYS A 379 -15.62 -34.06 -15.42
C LYS A 379 -15.16 -33.05 -16.46
#